data_AF-A0A438DPJ3-F1
#
_entry.id   AF-A0A438DPJ3-F1
#
_cell.length_a   1.000
_cell.length_b   1.000
_cell.length_c   1.000
_cell.angle_alpha   90.00
_cell.angle_beta   90.00
_cell.angle_gamma   90.00
#
_symmetry.space_group_name_H-M   'P 1'
#
loop_
_entity.id
_entity.type
_entity.pdbx_description
1 polymer ?
#
loop_
_entity_poly.entity_id
_entity_poly.type
_entity_poly.pdbx_seq_one_letter_code
_entity_poly.pdbx_strand_id
1 'polypeptide(L)'
;MFDGSVVSAEEDVYTASLRFRLLRQQGYHVSCDLFNNFKDNEGNFKESLSSDVRGMLSLYEATHFRVHGEDILDEALAFTTTHLQSATKYSSNPLAEQVVHALKQPIRKGLPRLEARHYFSVYQADDSHNKALLKLAKLDFNLLQKLHQKS
;
A
#
# COMPACT_ATOMS: atom_id res chain seq x y z
N MET A 1 14.39 -1.02 23.42
CA MET A 1 14.41 -0.15 22.23
C MET A 1 14.66 -1.09 21.06
N PHE A 2 13.61 -1.45 20.31
CA PHE A 2 13.78 -2.32 19.15
C PHE A 2 14.38 -1.45 18.05
N ASP A 3 15.65 -1.71 17.73
CA ASP A 3 16.30 -1.12 16.58
C ASP A 3 15.64 -1.69 15.32
N GLY A 4 14.83 -0.87 14.64
CA GLY A 4 14.12 -1.22 13.42
C GLY A 4 15.01 -1.33 12.19
N SER A 5 16.34 -1.27 12.35
CA SER A 5 17.34 -1.17 11.28
C SER A 5 17.69 -2.47 10.54
N VAL A 6 17.06 -3.61 10.84
CA VAL A 6 17.31 -4.82 10.04
C VAL A 6 16.58 -4.72 8.71
N VAL A 7 17.14 -3.93 7.79
CA VAL A 7 16.89 -4.00 6.36
C VAL A 7 17.78 -5.14 5.86
N SER A 8 17.15 -6.24 5.44
CA SER A 8 17.84 -7.30 4.70
C SER A 8 18.36 -6.69 3.40
N ALA A 9 19.62 -6.97 3.02
CA ALA A 9 20.30 -6.37 1.86
C ALA A 9 19.64 -6.65 0.48
N GLU A 10 18.49 -7.33 0.45
CA GLU A 10 17.75 -7.71 -0.76
C GLU A 10 16.22 -7.60 -0.59
N GLU A 11 15.73 -6.71 0.30
CA GLU A 11 14.28 -6.49 0.43
C GLU A 11 13.72 -5.78 -0.81
N ASP A 12 12.77 -6.40 -1.50
CA ASP A 12 12.10 -5.80 -2.66
C ASP A 12 11.22 -4.60 -2.25
N VAL A 13 10.89 -3.75 -3.23
CA VAL A 13 10.13 -2.51 -2.98
C VAL A 13 8.74 -2.78 -2.40
N TYR A 14 8.08 -3.89 -2.75
CA TYR A 14 6.78 -4.25 -2.20
C TYR A 14 6.89 -4.54 -0.71
N THR A 15 7.84 -5.40 -0.32
CA THR A 15 8.06 -5.85 1.06
C THR A 15 8.50 -4.68 1.94
N ALA A 16 9.49 -3.90 1.49
CA ALA A 16 9.99 -2.72 2.21
C ALA A 16 8.88 -1.68 2.46
N SER A 17 8.10 -1.36 1.42
CA SER A 17 7.00 -0.40 1.52
C SER A 17 5.87 -0.88 2.42
N LEU A 18 5.52 -2.17 2.31
CA LEU A 18 4.47 -2.78 3.14
C LEU A 18 4.87 -2.76 4.62
N ARG A 19 6.10 -3.16 4.92
CA ARG A 19 6.66 -3.15 6.28
C ARG A 19 6.68 -1.73 6.86
N PHE A 20 7.23 -0.77 6.12
CA PHE A 20 7.26 0.63 6.52
C PHE A 20 5.86 1.14 6.88
N ARG A 21 4.88 0.90 5.98
CA ARG A 21 3.50 1.33 6.18
C ARG A 21 2.86 0.68 7.41
N LEU A 22 2.94 -0.64 7.54
CA LEU A 22 2.30 -1.37 8.64
C LEU A 22 2.87 -0.96 10.00
N LEU A 23 4.19 -0.78 10.09
CA LEU A 23 4.83 -0.37 11.34
C LEU A 23 4.45 1.08 11.71
N ARG A 24 4.46 2.01 10.76
CA ARG A 24 4.02 3.39 11.02
C ARG A 24 2.53 3.50 11.33
N GLN A 25 1.69 2.65 10.74
CA GLN A 25 0.27 2.54 11.10
C GLN A 25 0.06 2.23 12.59
N GLN A 26 1.00 1.50 13.20
CA GLN A 26 0.96 1.15 14.63
C GLN A 26 1.75 2.11 15.53
N GLY A 27 2.26 3.22 14.98
CA GLY A 27 2.99 4.24 15.74
C GLY A 27 4.49 3.98 15.91
N TYR A 28 5.06 2.95 15.25
CA TYR A 28 6.50 2.75 15.25
C TYR A 28 7.21 3.74 14.33
N HIS A 29 8.30 4.31 14.82
CA HIS A 29 9.15 5.20 14.02
C HIS A 29 10.13 4.40 13.16
N VAL A 30 9.76 4.14 11.90
CA VAL A 30 10.62 3.50 10.89
C VAL A 30 11.23 4.59 10.01
N SER A 31 12.55 4.61 9.79
CA SER A 31 13.17 5.63 8.93
C SER A 31 12.74 5.48 7.47
N CYS A 32 12.49 6.60 6.79
CA CYS A 32 12.27 6.64 5.34
C CYS A 32 13.57 6.44 4.52
N ASP A 33 14.74 6.48 5.16
CA ASP A 33 16.04 6.32 4.48
C ASP A 33 16.20 4.96 3.82
N LEU A 34 15.42 3.95 4.24
CA LEU A 34 15.39 2.65 3.58
C LEU A 34 15.03 2.76 2.10
N PHE A 35 14.29 3.80 1.71
CA PHE A 35 13.89 4.01 0.32
C PHE A 35 15.02 4.51 -0.57
N ASN A 36 16.16 4.95 0.00
CA ASN A 36 17.36 5.28 -0.77
C ASN A 36 17.90 4.07 -1.55
N ASN A 37 17.64 2.84 -1.08
CA ASN A 37 18.04 1.61 -1.80
C ASN A 37 17.36 1.48 -3.18
N PHE A 38 16.24 2.17 -3.38
CA PHE A 38 15.47 2.18 -4.62
C PHE A 38 15.79 3.38 -5.51
N LYS A 39 16.79 4.19 -5.15
CA LYS A 39 17.30 5.29 -5.98
C LYS A 39 18.52 4.88 -6.79
N ASP A 40 18.71 5.54 -7.93
CA ASP A 40 19.91 5.42 -8.78
C ASP A 40 21.04 6.35 -8.31
N ASN A 41 22.15 6.37 -9.04
CA ASN A 41 23.32 7.18 -8.71
C ASN A 41 23.09 8.69 -8.89
N GLU A 42 22.02 9.09 -9.59
CA GLU A 42 21.63 10.48 -9.80
C GLU A 42 20.68 10.96 -8.69
N GLY A 43 20.27 10.06 -7.79
CA GLY A 43 19.37 10.33 -6.69
C GLY A 43 17.88 10.23 -7.05
N ASN A 44 17.55 9.73 -8.25
CA ASN A 44 16.18 9.54 -8.71
C ASN A 44 15.70 8.12 -8.38
N PHE A 45 14.39 7.92 -8.20
CA PHE A 45 13.85 6.57 -8.08
C PHE A 45 14.09 5.80 -9.39
N LYS A 46 14.61 4.57 -9.27
CA LYS A 46 14.98 3.73 -10.43
C LYS A 46 13.77 3.51 -11.34
N GLU A 47 13.89 3.89 -12.61
CA GLU A 47 12.85 3.66 -13.63
C GLU A 47 12.45 2.18 -13.77
N SER A 48 13.35 1.25 -13.44
CA SER A 48 13.05 -0.19 -13.43
C SER A 48 11.89 -0.56 -12.51
N LEU A 49 11.62 0.23 -11.46
CA LEU A 49 10.51 0.03 -10.53
C LEU A 49 9.15 0.19 -11.21
N SER A 50 9.06 0.97 -12.29
CA SER A 50 7.80 1.21 -13.01
C SER A 50 7.16 -0.06 -13.59
N SER A 51 7.96 -1.12 -13.78
CA SER A 51 7.49 -2.44 -14.22
C SER A 51 6.80 -3.26 -13.12
N ASP A 52 7.12 -3.01 -11.85
CA ASP A 52 6.49 -3.66 -10.69
C ASP A 52 5.32 -2.82 -10.17
N VAL A 53 4.16 -2.98 -10.80
CA VAL A 53 2.92 -2.24 -10.43
C VAL A 53 2.53 -2.51 -8.98
N ARG A 54 2.74 -3.73 -8.47
CA ARG A 54 2.37 -4.11 -7.09
C ARG A 54 3.30 -3.44 -6.09
N GLY A 55 4.59 -3.44 -6.35
CA GLY A 55 5.60 -2.70 -5.60
C GLY A 55 5.33 -1.20 -5.58
N MET A 56 5.05 -0.62 -6.74
CA MET A 56 4.71 0.79 -6.90
C MET A 56 3.45 1.19 -6.14
N LEU A 57 2.42 0.35 -6.16
CA LEU A 57 1.21 0.57 -5.36
C LEU A 57 1.49 0.52 -3.85
N SER A 58 2.34 -0.42 -3.42
CA SER A 58 2.74 -0.52 -2.01
C SER A 58 3.53 0.71 -1.56
N LEU A 59 4.46 1.20 -2.39
CA LEU A 59 5.23 2.43 -2.15
C LEU A 59 4.32 3.66 -2.12
N TYR A 60 3.39 3.77 -3.08
CA TYR A 60 2.38 4.84 -3.10
C TYR A 60 1.62 4.91 -1.77
N GLU A 61 1.10 3.77 -1.29
CA GLU A 61 0.38 3.71 -0.01
C GLU A 61 1.27 4.05 1.19
N ALA A 62 2.54 3.66 1.16
CA ALA A 62 3.52 4.00 2.19
C ALA A 62 3.78 5.52 2.26
N THR A 63 3.80 6.23 1.13
CA THR A 63 4.07 7.68 1.11
C THR A 63 3.02 8.50 1.86
N HIS A 64 1.77 8.01 2.00
CA HIS A 64 0.74 8.70 2.80
C HIS A 64 0.98 8.61 4.32
N PHE A 65 2.01 7.89 4.76
CA PHE A 65 2.48 7.82 6.16
C PHE A 65 3.70 8.70 6.44
N ARG A 66 4.06 9.59 5.50
CA ARG A 66 5.14 10.56 5.70
C ARG A 66 4.83 11.57 6.79
N VAL A 67 5.88 12.10 7.41
CA VAL A 67 5.84 13.25 8.32
C VAL A 67 6.70 14.39 7.76
N HIS A 68 6.77 15.52 8.47
CA HIS A 68 7.56 16.66 8.03
C HIS A 68 9.07 16.32 7.97
N GLY A 69 9.75 16.81 6.92
CA GLY A 69 11.18 16.60 6.72
C GLY A 69 11.56 15.30 6.00
N GLU A 70 10.59 14.60 5.41
CA GLU A 70 10.81 13.34 4.70
C GLU A 70 10.67 13.51 3.18
N ASP A 71 11.52 14.35 2.59
CA ASP A 71 11.45 14.75 1.19
C ASP A 71 11.48 13.55 0.22
N ILE A 72 12.17 12.46 0.59
CA ILE A 72 12.18 11.20 -0.18
C ILE A 72 10.78 10.61 -0.41
N LEU A 73 9.85 10.82 0.54
CA LEU A 73 8.47 10.33 0.42
C LEU A 73 7.60 11.29 -0.40
N ASP A 74 7.98 12.56 -0.52
CA ASP A 74 7.36 13.49 -1.47
C ASP A 74 7.76 13.14 -2.90
N GLU A 75 9.04 12.88 -3.13
CA GLU A 75 9.55 12.39 -4.41
C GLU A 75 8.92 11.05 -4.79
N ALA A 76 8.85 10.11 -3.84
CA ALA A 76 8.22 8.80 -4.05
C ALA A 76 6.74 8.93 -4.40
N LEU A 77 6.01 9.88 -3.78
CA LEU A 77 4.60 10.10 -4.09
C LEU A 77 4.44 10.61 -5.52
N ALA A 78 5.26 11.57 -5.94
CA ALA A 78 5.23 12.11 -7.30
C ALA A 78 5.57 11.03 -8.35
N PHE A 79 6.63 10.27 -8.11
CA PHE A 79 7.07 9.17 -8.95
C PHE A 79 5.98 8.11 -9.08
N THR A 80 5.52 7.55 -7.96
CA THR A 80 4.50 6.49 -7.97
C THR A 80 3.18 6.92 -8.59
N THR A 81 2.71 8.13 -8.31
CA THR A 81 1.47 8.67 -8.91
C THR A 81 1.55 8.68 -10.43
N THR A 82 2.66 9.18 -10.98
CA THR A 82 2.86 9.32 -12.44
C THR A 82 2.86 7.96 -13.14
N HIS A 83 3.60 6.98 -12.61
CA HIS A 83 3.70 5.66 -13.23
C HIS A 83 2.41 4.84 -13.05
N LEU A 84 1.76 4.90 -11.89
CA LEU A 84 0.49 4.19 -11.63
C LEU A 84 -0.66 4.72 -12.51
N GLN A 85 -0.73 6.03 -12.74
CA GLN A 85 -1.68 6.63 -13.68
C GLN A 85 -1.45 6.17 -15.13
N SER A 86 -0.19 5.88 -15.49
CA SER A 86 0.15 5.38 -16.82
C SER A 86 -0.18 3.90 -16.96
N ALA A 87 0.07 3.09 -15.92
CA ALA A 87 -0.18 1.64 -15.92
C ALA A 87 -1.68 1.27 -15.99
N THR A 88 -2.56 2.10 -15.40
CA THR A 88 -4.01 1.81 -15.35
C THR A 88 -4.75 2.01 -16.66
N LYS A 89 -4.16 2.68 -17.66
CA LYS A 89 -4.81 2.96 -18.94
C LYS A 89 -5.02 1.73 -19.84
N TYR A 90 -4.35 0.61 -19.54
CA TYR A 90 -4.23 -0.52 -20.47
C TYR A 90 -4.59 -1.88 -19.88
N SER A 91 -5.14 -1.95 -18.66
CA SER A 91 -5.39 -3.23 -17.98
C SER A 91 -6.74 -3.30 -17.27
N SER A 92 -7.46 -4.41 -17.49
CA SER A 92 -8.72 -4.75 -16.82
C SER A 92 -8.54 -5.83 -15.75
N ASN A 93 -7.37 -5.90 -15.11
CA ASN A 93 -7.11 -6.88 -14.05
C ASN A 93 -7.48 -6.33 -12.65
N PRO A 94 -7.69 -7.19 -11.63
CA PRO A 94 -8.03 -6.75 -10.27
C PRO A 94 -6.98 -5.84 -9.62
N LEU A 95 -5.73 -5.87 -10.10
CA LEU A 95 -4.66 -4.98 -9.64
C LEU A 95 -4.87 -3.55 -10.17
N ALA A 96 -5.31 -3.39 -11.42
CA ALA A 96 -5.61 -2.09 -12.01
C ALA A 96 -6.77 -1.40 -11.28
N GLU A 97 -7.82 -2.16 -10.90
CA GLU A 97 -8.91 -1.62 -10.08
C GLU A 97 -8.41 -1.13 -8.71
N GLN A 98 -7.52 -1.89 -8.06
CA GLN A 98 -6.88 -1.47 -6.81
C GLN A 98 -6.08 -0.17 -6.98
N VAL A 99 -5.30 -0.06 -8.06
CA VAL A 99 -4.53 1.15 -8.33
C VAL A 99 -5.46 2.35 -8.55
N VAL A 100 -6.52 2.20 -9.35
CA VAL A 100 -7.50 3.27 -9.58
C VAL A 100 -8.19 3.69 -8.27
N HIS A 101 -8.52 2.72 -7.41
CA HIS A 101 -9.10 3.00 -6.10
C HIS A 101 -8.11 3.74 -5.19
N ALA A 102 -6.88 3.26 -5.06
CA ALA A 102 -5.84 3.88 -4.23
C ALA A 102 -5.52 5.32 -4.66
N LEU A 103 -5.43 5.57 -5.97
CA LEU A 103 -5.19 6.92 -6.51
C LEU A 103 -6.30 7.92 -6.17
N LYS A 104 -7.53 7.43 -5.95
CA LYS A 104 -8.66 8.26 -5.48
C LYS A 104 -8.68 8.37 -3.97
N GLN A 105 -8.45 7.25 -3.28
CA GLN A 105 -8.62 7.11 -1.85
C GLN A 105 -7.51 6.21 -1.26
N PRO A 106 -6.40 6.79 -0.80
CA PRO A 106 -5.33 6.03 -0.17
C PRO A 106 -5.79 5.41 1.15
N ILE A 107 -5.24 4.25 1.52
CA ILE A 107 -5.60 3.49 2.73
C ILE A 107 -5.52 4.37 3.98
N ARG A 108 -4.49 5.22 4.10
CA ARG A 108 -4.30 6.12 5.25
C ARG A 108 -5.51 7.02 5.52
N LYS A 109 -6.16 7.45 4.44
CA LYS A 109 -7.20 8.48 4.41
C LYS A 109 -8.60 7.88 4.28
N GLY A 110 -8.70 6.59 3.95
CA GLY A 110 -9.95 5.87 3.81
C GLY A 110 -10.58 5.51 5.15
N LEU A 111 -11.91 5.41 5.19
CA LEU A 111 -12.62 4.94 6.37
C LEU A 111 -12.47 3.41 6.47
N PRO A 112 -11.95 2.86 7.59
CA PRO A 112 -11.59 1.43 7.66
C PRO A 112 -12.71 0.47 7.24
N ARG A 113 -13.97 0.78 7.60
CA ARG A 113 -15.12 -0.06 7.22
C ARG A 113 -15.46 0.00 5.73
N LEU A 114 -15.31 1.15 5.09
CA LEU A 114 -15.53 1.28 3.64
C LEU A 114 -14.42 0.59 2.86
N GLU A 115 -13.16 0.82 3.26
CA GLU A 115 -12.00 0.18 2.65
C GLU A 115 -12.06 -1.35 2.79
N ALA A 116 -12.42 -1.86 3.96
CA ALA A 116 -12.61 -3.31 4.16
C ALA A 116 -13.67 -3.89 3.22
N ARG A 117 -14.80 -3.17 3.03
CA ARG A 117 -15.89 -3.62 2.15
C ARG A 117 -15.47 -3.67 0.68
N HIS A 118 -14.69 -2.67 0.24
CA HIS A 118 -14.11 -2.63 -1.10
C HIS A 118 -13.10 -3.78 -1.29
N TYR A 119 -12.22 -3.98 -0.31
CA TYR A 119 -11.16 -4.99 -0.36
C TYR A 119 -11.68 -6.43 -0.41
N PHE A 120 -12.93 -6.71 -0.02
CA PHE A 120 -13.51 -8.05 -0.16
C PHE A 120 -13.54 -8.56 -1.59
N SER A 121 -13.89 -7.69 -2.56
CA SER A 121 -13.93 -8.08 -3.97
C SER A 121 -12.52 -8.32 -4.50
N VAL A 122 -11.60 -7.44 -4.14
CA VAL A 122 -10.17 -7.54 -4.45
C VAL A 122 -9.58 -8.85 -3.93
N TYR A 123 -9.73 -9.13 -2.63
CA TYR A 123 -9.18 -10.33 -2.01
C TYR A 123 -9.82 -11.61 -2.53
N GLN A 124 -11.10 -11.58 -2.90
CA GLN A 124 -11.78 -12.73 -3.49
C GLN A 124 -11.27 -13.06 -4.90
N ALA A 125 -10.79 -12.06 -5.65
CA ALA A 125 -10.25 -12.24 -7.00
C ALA A 125 -8.79 -12.75 -7.02
N ASP A 126 -8.11 -12.75 -5.88
CA ASP A 126 -6.76 -13.33 -5.74
C ASP A 126 -6.86 -14.86 -5.65
N ASP A 127 -6.28 -15.58 -6.61
CA ASP A 127 -6.31 -17.04 -6.66
C ASP A 127 -5.66 -17.71 -5.42
N SER A 128 -4.77 -17.00 -4.74
CA SER A 128 -4.05 -17.47 -3.55
C SER A 128 -4.73 -17.13 -2.22
N HIS A 129 -5.91 -16.49 -2.26
CA HIS A 129 -6.55 -16.00 -1.04
C HIS A 129 -6.94 -17.11 -0.06
N ASN A 130 -6.85 -16.80 1.23
CA ASN A 130 -7.31 -17.69 2.28
C ASN A 130 -8.84 -17.61 2.39
N LYS A 131 -9.52 -18.67 1.94
CA LYS A 131 -10.99 -18.78 1.96
C LYS A 131 -11.59 -18.65 3.36
N ALA A 132 -10.92 -19.15 4.39
CA ALA A 132 -11.38 -19.06 5.77
C ALA A 132 -11.32 -17.61 6.27
N LEU A 133 -10.25 -16.89 5.96
CA LEU A 133 -10.10 -15.47 6.30
C LEU A 133 -11.17 -14.61 5.60
N LEU A 134 -11.41 -14.83 4.31
CA LEU A 134 -12.46 -14.11 3.57
C LEU A 134 -13.84 -14.37 4.16
N LYS A 135 -14.14 -15.63 4.52
CA LYS A 135 -15.41 -16.00 5.17
C LYS A 135 -15.56 -15.31 6.52
N LEU A 136 -14.52 -15.33 7.35
CA LEU A 136 -14.51 -14.66 8.65
C LEU A 136 -14.77 -13.15 8.50
N ALA A 137 -14.03 -12.49 7.60
CA ALA A 137 -14.15 -11.05 7.40
C ALA A 137 -15.56 -10.63 6.93
N LYS A 138 -16.19 -11.40 6.02
CA LYS A 138 -17.56 -11.15 5.56
C LYS A 138 -18.60 -11.34 6.68
N LEU A 139 -18.42 -12.36 7.53
CA LEU A 139 -19.32 -12.60 8.67
C LEU A 139 -19.21 -11.49 9.71
N ASP A 140 -18.00 -11.09 10.09
CA ASP A 140 -17.76 -9.96 11.01
C ASP A 140 -18.41 -8.67 10.49
N PHE A 141 -18.17 -8.34 9.22
CA PHE A 141 -18.74 -7.16 8.59
C PHE A 141 -20.28 -7.15 8.66
N ASN A 142 -20.92 -8.28 8.31
CA ASN A 142 -22.38 -8.40 8.32
C ASN A 142 -22.96 -8.32 9.74
N LEU A 143 -22.26 -8.89 10.73
CA LEU A 143 -22.67 -8.79 12.14
C LEU A 143 -22.70 -7.33 12.60
N LEU A 144 -21.62 -6.59 12.34
CA LEU A 144 -21.52 -5.19 12.75
C LEU A 144 -22.45 -4.28 11.96
N GLN A 145 -22.68 -4.56 10.67
CA GLN A 145 -23.69 -3.85 9.88
C GLN A 145 -25.08 -3.96 10.51
N LYS A 146 -25.49 -5.16 10.97
CA LYS A 146 -26.78 -5.35 11.66
C LYS A 146 -26.87 -4.59 12.98
N LEU A 147 -25.75 -4.43 13.70
CA LEU A 147 -25.71 -3.63 14.92
C LEU A 147 -25.90 -2.14 14.59
N HIS A 148 -25.16 -1.62 13.61
CA HIS A 148 -25.29 -0.21 13.19
C HIS A 148 -26.66 0.14 12.62
N GLN A 149 -27.38 -0.79 12.00
CA GLN A 149 -28.74 -0.58 11.50
C GLN A 149 -29.80 -0.51 12.61
N LYS A 150 -29.47 -0.96 13.83
CA LYS A 150 -30.37 -0.92 14.99
C LYS A 150 -30.09 0.25 15.93
N SER A 151 -28.91 0.86 15.80
CA SER A 151 -28.48 2.08 16.48
C SER A 151 -29.04 3.31 15.78
#